data_AF-A0A849Q354-F1
#
_entry.id   AF-A0A849Q354-F1
#
_cell.length_a   1.000
_cell.length_b   1.000
_cell.length_c   1.000
_cell.angle_alpha   90.00
_cell.angle_beta   90.00
_cell.angle_gamma   90.00
#
_symmetry.space_group_name_H-M   'P 1'
#
loop_
_entity.id
_entity.type
_entity.pdbx_description
1 polymer ?
#
loop_
_entity_poly.entity_id
_entity_poly.type
_entity_poly.pdbx_seq_one_letter_code
_entity_poly.pdbx_strand_id
1 'polypeptide(L)'
;MNVGASDVSVEGTIKEKGEERTVNTRFGTRKVCTFIVEDDTGEINFSLWEDDITKAKEGDVVTITGAYVTEWQSKFQLNIPKNGTFEVKK
;
A
#
# COMPACT_ATOMS: atom_id res chain seq x y z
N MET A 1 11.98 12.75 -1.84
CA MET A 1 11.32 11.58 -2.45
C MET A 1 11.22 11.83 -3.94
N ASN A 2 11.89 11.03 -4.78
CA ASN A 2 11.85 11.16 -6.24
C ASN A 2 10.72 10.30 -6.81
N VAL A 3 9.83 10.91 -7.59
CA VAL A 3 8.75 10.21 -8.30
C VAL A 3 9.39 9.39 -9.43
N GLY A 4 9.35 8.06 -9.30
CA GLY A 4 10.04 7.13 -10.21
C GLY A 4 11.00 6.13 -9.53
N ALA A 5 11.08 6.12 -8.19
CA ALA A 5 11.80 5.08 -7.47
C ALA A 5 11.10 3.71 -7.66
N SER A 6 11.64 2.90 -8.56
CA SER A 6 11.47 1.45 -8.58
C SER A 6 12.41 0.85 -7.54
N ASP A 7 11.94 -0.10 -6.74
CA ASP A 7 12.69 -0.73 -5.64
C ASP A 7 12.72 0.09 -4.33
N VAL A 8 11.54 0.50 -3.88
CA VAL A 8 11.39 1.11 -2.55
C VAL A 8 11.17 0.01 -1.52
N SER A 9 11.99 0.04 -0.47
CA SER A 9 11.80 -0.73 0.75
C SER A 9 11.23 0.16 1.86
N VAL A 10 10.07 -0.20 2.41
CA VAL A 10 9.44 0.47 3.54
C VAL A 10 9.16 -0.57 4.61
N GLU A 11 9.67 -0.38 5.81
CA GLU A 11 9.23 -1.10 7.00
C GLU A 11 8.41 -0.12 7.83
N GLY A 12 7.26 -0.54 8.34
CA GLY A 12 6.41 0.36 9.11
C GLY A 12 5.23 -0.38 9.72
N THR A 13 4.42 0.33 10.50
CA THR A 13 3.24 -0.24 11.15
C THR A 13 1.98 0.31 10.52
N ILE A 14 0.97 -0.53 10.31
CA ILE A 14 -0.34 -0.07 9.86
C ILE A 14 -0.99 0.70 11.00
N LYS A 15 -1.06 2.01 10.84
CA LYS A 15 -1.69 2.91 11.79
C LYS A 15 -3.21 2.86 11.67
N GLU A 16 -3.71 2.87 10.44
CA GLU A 16 -5.14 2.90 10.15
C GLU A 16 -5.50 2.16 8.86
N LYS A 17 -6.64 1.48 8.86
CA LYS A 17 -7.27 0.92 7.66
C LYS A 17 -8.35 1.88 7.19
N GLY A 18 -8.09 2.58 6.09
CA GLY A 18 -9.08 3.46 5.47
C GLY A 18 -10.23 2.69 4.81
N GLU A 19 -11.16 3.44 4.22
CA GLU A 19 -12.37 2.85 3.66
C GLU A 19 -12.11 1.98 2.40
N GLU A 20 -12.79 0.84 2.36
CA GLU A 20 -12.84 -0.04 1.19
C GLU A 20 -13.74 0.59 0.13
N ARG A 21 -13.13 1.11 -0.95
CA ARG A 21 -13.85 1.68 -2.08
C ARG A 21 -13.85 0.71 -3.25
N THR A 22 -14.95 0.72 -3.98
CA THR A 22 -15.10 -0.09 -5.18
C THR A 22 -14.85 0.80 -6.39
N VAL A 23 -13.79 0.49 -7.15
CA VAL A 23 -13.40 1.24 -8.36
C VAL A 23 -13.78 0.45 -9.61
N ASN A 24 -14.36 1.15 -10.58
CA ASN A 24 -14.74 0.56 -11.86
C ASN A 24 -13.58 0.72 -12.85
N THR A 25 -12.86 -0.37 -13.10
CA THR A 25 -11.73 -0.39 -14.04
C THR A 25 -12.18 -0.89 -15.40
N ARG A 26 -11.37 -0.69 -16.44
CA ARG A 26 -11.64 -1.18 -17.81
C ARG A 26 -11.83 -2.71 -17.90
N PHE A 27 -11.36 -3.44 -16.90
CA PHE A 27 -11.45 -4.90 -16.81
C PHE A 27 -12.56 -5.39 -15.84
N GLY A 28 -13.32 -4.47 -15.24
CA GLY A 28 -14.38 -4.77 -14.28
C GLY A 28 -14.26 -3.99 -12.98
N THR A 29 -15.21 -4.25 -12.09
CA THR A 29 -15.30 -3.67 -10.76
C THR A 29 -14.28 -4.34 -9.83
N ARG A 30 -13.37 -3.56 -9.24
CA ARG A 30 -12.38 -4.04 -8.26
C ARG A 30 -12.51 -3.29 -6.94
N LYS A 31 -12.16 -3.94 -5.84
CA LYS A 31 -12.08 -3.29 -4.52
C LYS A 31 -10.67 -2.79 -4.28
N VAL A 32 -10.56 -1.60 -3.72
CA VAL A 32 -9.30 -1.01 -3.26
C VAL A 32 -9.51 -0.40 -1.89
N CYS A 33 -8.56 -0.59 -0.99
CA CYS A 33 -8.57 -0.03 0.35
C CYS A 33 -7.25 0.67 0.60
N THR A 34 -7.32 1.87 1.16
CA THR A 34 -6.14 2.68 1.46
C THR A 34 -5.79 2.52 2.93
N PHE A 35 -4.63 1.95 3.19
CA PHE A 35 -4.03 1.82 4.52
C PHE A 35 -3.05 2.96 4.75
N ILE A 36 -2.92 3.39 6.00
CA ILE A 36 -1.89 4.33 6.43
C ILE A 36 -0.80 3.52 7.11
N VAL A 37 0.38 3.49 6.49
CA VAL A 37 1.58 2.89 7.07
C VAL A 37 2.40 4.03 7.65
N GLU A 38 2.71 3.94 8.93
CA GLU A 38 3.59 4.86 9.64
C GLU A 38 4.96 4.22 9.82
N ASP A 39 6.00 4.97 9.47
CA ASP A 39 7.41 4.64 9.61
C ASP A 39 8.15 5.80 10.32
N ASP A 40 9.40 5.59 10.71
CA ASP A 40 10.28 6.62 11.29
C ASP A 40 10.39 7.89 10.43
N THR A 41 10.21 7.77 9.11
CA THR A 41 10.27 8.91 8.18
C THR A 41 8.95 9.69 8.05
N GLY A 42 7.83 9.12 8.48
CA GLY A 42 6.50 9.70 8.37
C GLY A 42 5.43 8.69 7.95
N GLU A 43 4.34 9.18 7.38
CA GLU A 43 3.19 8.35 6.99
C GLU A 43 3.10 8.24 5.47
N ILE A 44 2.82 7.02 4.97
CA ILE A 44 2.60 6.76 3.55
C ILE A 44 1.29 6.00 3.33
N ASN A 45 0.56 6.41 2.29
CA ASN A 45 -0.65 5.74 1.88
C ASN A 45 -0.31 4.49 1.08
N PHE A 46 -0.75 3.33 1.56
CA PHE A 46 -0.57 2.04 0.92
C PHE A 46 -1.91 1.54 0.40
N SER A 47 -2.02 1.23 -0.89
CA SER A 47 -3.30 0.78 -1.48
C SER A 47 -3.27 -0.70 -1.79
N LEU A 48 -4.12 -1.46 -1.09
CA LEU A 48 -4.31 -2.88 -1.31
C LEU A 48 -5.56 -3.13 -2.13
N TRP A 49 -5.53 -4.20 -2.93
CA TRP A 49 -6.57 -4.54 -3.88
C TRP A 49 -7.19 -5.88 -3.53
N GLU A 50 -8.51 -5.98 -3.69
CA GLU A 50 -9.30 -7.21 -3.56
C GLU A 50 -8.93 -8.06 -2.33
N ASP A 51 -8.42 -9.27 -2.51
CA ASP A 51 -8.05 -10.19 -1.41
C ASP A 51 -6.88 -9.68 -0.57
N ASP A 52 -5.98 -8.87 -1.12
CA ASP A 52 -4.84 -8.34 -0.38
C ASP A 52 -5.28 -7.42 0.77
N ILE A 53 -6.45 -6.77 0.65
CA ILE A 53 -7.05 -5.92 1.70
C ILE A 53 -7.22 -6.69 3.02
N THR A 54 -7.45 -8.00 2.95
CA THR A 54 -7.66 -8.85 4.14
C THR A 54 -6.37 -9.38 4.76
N LYS A 55 -5.23 -9.24 4.06
CA LYS A 55 -3.92 -9.73 4.54
C LYS A 55 -3.34 -8.87 5.65
N ALA A 56 -3.72 -7.59 5.71
CA ALA A 56 -3.15 -6.62 6.61
C ALA A 56 -4.23 -5.96 7.48
N LYS A 57 -3.91 -5.70 8.74
CA LYS A 57 -4.84 -5.10 9.72
C LYS A 57 -4.17 -3.96 10.48
N GLU A 58 -5.00 -3.15 11.12
CA GLU A 58 -4.55 -2.08 12.00
C GLU A 58 -3.72 -2.66 13.15
N GLY A 59 -2.54 -2.07 13.38
CA GLY A 59 -1.55 -2.53 14.35
C GLY A 59 -0.57 -3.59 13.83
N ASP A 60 -0.75 -4.12 12.61
CA ASP A 60 0.23 -5.06 12.05
C ASP A 60 1.50 -4.33 11.59
N VAL A 61 2.66 -4.91 11.89
CA VAL A 61 3.94 -4.44 11.36
C VAL A 61 4.15 -5.06 9.98
N VAL A 62 4.41 -4.23 8.98
CA VAL A 62 4.58 -4.67 7.59
C VAL A 62 5.95 -4.28 7.06
N THR A 63 6.57 -5.21 6.34
CA THR A 63 7.81 -4.99 5.59
C THR A 63 7.49 -5.13 4.12
N ILE A 64 7.73 -4.06 3.38
CA ILE A 64 7.43 -3.92 1.97
C ILE A 64 8.75 -3.74 1.23
N THR A 65 9.04 -4.59 0.25
CA THR A 65 10.29 -4.55 -0.52
C THR A 65 10.01 -4.63 -2.01
N GLY A 66 10.73 -3.84 -2.82
CA GLY A 66 10.51 -3.83 -4.27
C GLY A 66 9.24 -3.09 -4.69
N ALA A 67 8.70 -2.21 -3.83
CA ALA A 67 7.52 -1.42 -4.16
C ALA A 67 7.87 -0.24 -5.06
N TYR A 68 6.84 0.34 -5.67
CA TYR A 68 6.95 1.57 -6.43
C TYR A 68 5.92 2.58 -5.94
N VAL A 69 6.30 3.86 -6.01
CA VAL A 69 5.41 4.97 -5.65
C VAL A 69 4.71 5.47 -6.91
N THR A 70 3.38 5.48 -6.87
CA THR A 70 2.53 6.11 -7.88
C THR A 70 1.86 7.34 -7.32
N GLU A 71 1.65 8.36 -8.15
CA GLU A 71 0.83 9.50 -7.77
C GLU A 71 -0.59 9.31 -8.30
N TRP A 72 -1.58 9.37 -7.41
CA TRP A 72 -3.00 9.31 -7.75
C TRP A 72 -3.74 10.45 -7.08
N GLN A 73 -4.42 11.29 -7.86
CA GLN A 73 -5.15 12.48 -7.37
C GLN A 73 -4.28 13.35 -6.45
N SER A 74 -3.04 13.64 -6.85
CA SER A 74 -2.08 14.44 -6.07
C SER A 74 -1.67 13.83 -4.73
N LYS A 75 -1.94 12.54 -4.51
CA LYS A 75 -1.45 11.78 -3.35
C LYS A 75 -0.50 10.69 -3.80
N PHE A 76 0.62 10.54 -3.09
CA PHE A 76 1.53 9.42 -3.29
C PHE A 76 0.92 8.15 -2.70
N GLN A 77 0.94 7.08 -3.48
CA GLN A 77 0.47 5.77 -3.11
C GLN A 77 1.59 4.77 -3.36
N LEU A 78 1.86 3.94 -2.37
CA LEU A 78 2.81 2.84 -2.49
C LEU A 78 2.08 1.60 -3.00
N ASN A 79 2.64 0.97 -4.03
CA ASN A 79 2.05 -0.22 -4.65
C ASN A 79 3.14 -1.28 -4.88
N ILE A 80 2.79 -2.55 -4.69
CA ILE A 80 3.73 -3.67 -4.79
C ILE A 80 3.50 -4.37 -6.13
N PRO A 81 4.54 -4.49 -6.99
CA PRO A 81 4.43 -5.25 -8.23
C PRO A 81 4.44 -6.75 -7.91
N LYS A 82 4.13 -7.61 -8.89
CA LYS A 82 4.20 -9.08 -8.70
C LYS A 82 5.56 -9.60 -8.19
N ASN A 83 6.63 -8.86 -8.48
CA ASN A 83 8.00 -9.21 -8.05
C ASN A 83 8.38 -8.60 -6.69
N GLY A 84 7.54 -7.72 -6.14
CA GLY A 84 7.76 -7.15 -4.82
C GLY A 84 7.31 -8.12 -3.72
N THR A 85 7.84 -7.90 -2.52
CA THR A 85 7.54 -8.72 -1.34
C THR A 85 6.74 -7.89 -0.35
N PHE A 86 5.66 -8.49 0.18
CA PHE A 86 4.83 -7.94 1.23
C PHE A 86 4.81 -8.96 2.38
N GLU A 87 5.42 -8.62 3.50
CA GLU A 87 5.43 -9.45 4.70
C GLU A 87 4.74 -8.73 5.84
N VAL A 88 3.86 -9.45 6.53
CA VAL A 88 3.20 -8.99 7.75
C VAL A 88 3.87 -9.72 8.92
N LYS A 89 4.63 -8.98 9.73
CA LYS A 89 5.16 -9.47 11.01
C LYS A 89 4.00 -9.54 12.00
N LYS A 90 3.63 -10.76 12.36
CA LYS A 90 2.66 -11.07 13.43
C LYS A 90 3.38 -11.33 14.75
#